data_AF-A0A965C4P2-F1
#
_entry.id   AF-A0A965C4P2-F1
#
_cell.length_a   1.000
_cell.length_b   1.000
_cell.length_c   1.000
_cell.angle_alpha   90.00
_cell.angle_beta   90.00
_cell.angle_gamma   90.00
#
_symmetry.space_group_name_H-M   'P 1'
#
loop_
_entity.id
_entity.type
_entity.pdbx_description
1 polymer ?
#
loop_
_entity_poly.entity_id
_entity_poly.type
_entity_poly.pdbx_seq_one_letter_code
_entity_poly.pdbx_strand_id
1 'polypeptide(L)'
;MPRLTCFAWRQAACVLALVLLGHSATWALTSAQTQALSVGETDERIAALQRVMATPDEKITAFLQAMADDAVKLSGTQVLIVRDGKASDPVSGESVALPNNAEDVINNNRMRREIDAALSALQLLSPDAELRLRAAKSVLKEPDPTKLNMLQQALTAESDSGVKTFMELARAAILLNSDKADERLASAKLLAGSQTPDTQLLLNQRFSQEDDKQVRAQIQTSLLAIQAALSWGERLGTLFTGVSLGSILLLVAL
;
A
#
# COMPACT_ATOMS: atom_id res chain seq x y z
N MET A 1 -65.44 -18.23 -30.23
CA MET A 1 -65.63 -16.93 -29.54
C MET A 1 -65.98 -17.21 -28.07
N PRO A 2 -65.62 -16.39 -27.07
CA PRO A 2 -64.35 -15.71 -26.79
C PRO A 2 -63.85 -15.93 -25.31
N ARG A 3 -62.59 -15.53 -25.05
CA ARG A 3 -62.01 -14.96 -23.80
C ARG A 3 -62.02 -15.77 -22.48
N LEU A 4 -60.84 -16.28 -22.10
CA LEU A 4 -60.43 -16.43 -20.70
C LEU A 4 -59.31 -15.43 -20.40
N THR A 5 -59.58 -14.60 -19.41
CA THR A 5 -58.83 -13.41 -18.98
C THR A 5 -57.76 -13.74 -17.95
N CYS A 6 -56.50 -13.47 -18.32
CA CYS A 6 -55.54 -12.63 -17.58
C CYS A 6 -55.89 -12.31 -16.11
N PHE A 7 -55.45 -13.09 -15.12
CA PHE A 7 -55.32 -12.64 -13.72
C PHE A 7 -54.55 -13.62 -12.81
N ALA A 8 -53.30 -13.97 -13.11
CA ALA A 8 -52.53 -14.83 -12.17
C ALA A 8 -51.02 -14.59 -12.13
N TRP A 9 -50.50 -13.49 -12.70
CA TRP A 9 -49.06 -13.27 -12.86
C TRP A 9 -48.54 -11.96 -12.25
N ARG A 10 -49.23 -11.44 -11.21
CA ARG A 10 -48.92 -10.10 -10.67
C ARG A 10 -48.63 -10.03 -9.17
N GLN A 11 -48.44 -11.14 -8.47
CA GLN A 11 -48.15 -11.12 -7.02
C GLN A 11 -46.81 -11.76 -6.61
N ALA A 12 -45.97 -12.22 -7.55
CA ALA A 12 -44.67 -12.83 -7.23
C ALA A 12 -43.45 -11.91 -7.46
N ALA A 13 -43.64 -10.59 -7.57
CA ALA A 13 -42.58 -9.66 -7.99
C ALA A 13 -42.17 -8.60 -6.95
N CYS A 14 -42.71 -8.62 -5.71
CA CYS A 14 -42.47 -7.51 -4.76
C CYS A 14 -41.81 -7.89 -3.42
N VAL A 15 -41.28 -9.10 -3.24
CA VAL A 15 -40.61 -9.48 -1.96
C VAL A 15 -39.11 -9.74 -2.12
N LEU A 16 -38.55 -9.68 -3.33
CA LEU A 16 -37.13 -9.96 -3.59
C LEU A 16 -36.30 -8.73 -3.98
N ALA A 17 -36.48 -7.61 -3.28
CA ALA A 17 -35.70 -6.38 -3.50
C ALA A 17 -35.29 -5.68 -2.19
N LEU A 18 -35.05 -6.44 -1.13
CA LEU A 18 -34.54 -5.91 0.14
C LEU A 18 -33.36 -6.74 0.66
N VAL A 19 -32.42 -7.06 -0.24
CA VAL A 19 -31.16 -7.71 0.10
C VAL A 19 -30.05 -6.82 -0.49
N LEU A 20 -29.17 -6.36 0.39
CA LEU A 20 -27.90 -5.65 0.13
C LEU A 20 -27.96 -4.12 -0.06
N LEU A 21 -28.47 -3.42 0.94
CA LEU A 21 -27.83 -2.16 1.37
C LEU A 21 -27.14 -2.40 2.71
N GLY A 22 -26.25 -3.39 2.73
CA GLY A 22 -25.15 -3.42 3.68
C GLY A 22 -24.19 -2.31 3.28
N HIS A 23 -24.56 -1.06 3.56
CA HIS A 23 -23.55 -0.02 3.67
C HIS A 23 -22.68 -0.45 4.83
N SER A 24 -21.52 -1.02 4.52
CA SER A 24 -20.38 -0.98 5.41
C SER A 24 -20.37 0.43 5.98
N ALA A 25 -20.55 0.58 7.29
CA ALA A 25 -20.22 1.82 7.95
C ALA A 25 -18.72 2.00 7.77
N THR A 26 -18.32 2.55 6.62
CA THR A 26 -16.97 3.00 6.38
C THR A 26 -16.75 4.04 7.45
N TRP A 27 -15.78 3.77 8.33
CA TRP A 27 -15.33 4.70 9.35
C TRP A 27 -14.72 5.90 8.64
N ALA A 28 -15.59 6.82 8.23
CA ALA A 28 -15.22 7.97 7.45
C ALA A 28 -14.44 8.94 8.34
N LEU A 29 -13.42 9.57 7.76
CA LEU A 29 -12.77 10.74 8.34
C LEU A 29 -13.80 11.69 8.98
N THR A 30 -13.62 12.03 10.25
CA THR A 30 -14.54 12.87 11.03
C THR A 30 -14.01 14.29 11.19
N SER A 31 -14.90 15.24 11.46
CA SER A 31 -14.51 16.64 11.70
C SER A 31 -13.56 16.77 12.90
N ALA A 32 -13.77 15.96 13.94
CA ALA A 32 -12.88 15.88 15.09
C ALA A 32 -11.47 15.39 14.72
N GLN A 33 -11.37 14.39 13.82
CA GLN A 33 -10.07 13.92 13.33
C GLN A 33 -9.37 14.98 12.48
N THR A 34 -10.08 15.64 11.56
CA THR A 34 -9.48 16.72 10.74
C THR A 34 -9.00 17.86 11.60
N GLN A 35 -9.73 18.21 12.66
CA GLN A 35 -9.35 19.26 13.59
C GLN A 35 -8.12 18.85 14.40
N ALA A 36 -8.10 17.64 14.97
CA ALA A 36 -6.98 17.13 15.75
C ALA A 36 -5.67 16.99 14.94
N LEU A 37 -5.77 16.82 13.61
CA LEU A 37 -4.62 16.82 12.70
C LEU A 37 -4.16 18.23 12.31
N SER A 38 -5.05 19.23 12.37
CA SER A 38 -4.80 20.59 11.86
C SER A 38 -4.44 21.59 12.94
N VAL A 39 -4.94 21.40 14.16
CA VAL A 39 -4.84 22.35 15.28
C VAL A 39 -4.15 21.69 16.47
N GLY A 40 -3.40 22.48 17.22
CA GLY A 40 -2.76 22.05 18.47
C GLY A 40 -1.24 21.89 18.35
N GLU A 41 -0.63 21.41 19.43
CA GLU A 41 0.80 21.19 19.49
C GLU A 41 1.24 20.06 18.56
N THR A 42 2.48 20.12 18.08
CA THR A 42 2.98 19.16 17.08
C THR A 42 2.89 17.71 17.58
N ASP A 43 3.17 17.46 18.86
CA ASP A 43 3.08 16.11 19.44
C ASP A 43 1.65 15.56 19.48
N GLU A 44 0.67 16.42 19.77
CA GLU A 44 -0.75 16.04 19.80
C GLU A 44 -1.26 15.70 18.40
N ARG A 45 -0.84 16.48 17.39
CA ARG A 45 -1.16 16.27 15.98
C ARG A 45 -0.53 14.98 15.44
N ILE A 46 0.73 14.68 15.82
CA ILE A 46 1.38 13.41 15.47
C ILE A 46 0.67 12.23 16.13
N ALA A 47 0.26 12.35 17.39
CA ALA A 47 -0.52 11.32 18.05
C ALA A 47 -1.90 11.12 17.39
N ALA A 48 -2.52 12.19 16.87
CA ALA A 48 -3.74 12.11 16.07
C ALA A 48 -3.51 11.40 14.74
N LEU A 49 -2.40 11.68 14.05
CA LEU A 49 -1.99 11.01 12.83
C LEU A 49 -1.84 9.49 13.05
N GLN A 50 -1.13 9.09 14.09
CA GLN A 50 -0.94 7.67 14.42
C GLN A 50 -2.28 6.95 14.69
N ARG A 51 -3.24 7.63 15.32
CA ARG A 51 -4.58 7.08 15.56
C ARG A 51 -5.37 6.86 14.28
N VAL A 52 -5.37 7.83 13.35
CA VAL A 52 -6.13 7.68 12.08
C VAL A 52 -5.48 6.66 11.15
N MET A 53 -4.15 6.49 11.24
CA MET A 53 -3.40 5.49 10.46
C MET A 53 -3.64 4.04 10.91
N ALA A 54 -4.29 3.81 12.06
CA ALA A 54 -4.67 2.46 12.48
C ALA A 54 -5.78 1.85 11.61
N THR A 55 -6.65 2.70 11.05
CA THR A 55 -7.77 2.32 10.18
C THR A 55 -7.90 3.33 9.04
N PRO A 56 -6.95 3.34 8.10
CA PRO A 56 -6.92 4.34 7.05
C PRO A 56 -8.03 4.12 6.02
N ASP A 57 -8.63 5.21 5.55
CA ASP A 57 -9.57 5.24 4.43
C ASP A 57 -9.10 6.22 3.33
N GLU A 58 -9.83 6.25 2.23
CA GLU A 58 -9.53 7.13 1.09
C GLU A 58 -9.56 8.61 1.48
N LYS A 59 -10.48 9.00 2.39
CA LYS A 59 -10.64 10.39 2.84
C LYS A 59 -9.45 10.84 3.70
N ILE A 60 -8.96 9.99 4.59
CA ILE A 60 -7.73 10.21 5.37
C ILE A 60 -6.57 10.43 4.41
N THR A 61 -6.43 9.58 3.38
CA THR A 61 -5.36 9.73 2.37
C THR A 61 -5.46 11.07 1.64
N ALA A 62 -6.65 11.43 1.16
CA ALA A 62 -6.88 12.69 0.47
C ALA A 62 -6.62 13.92 1.37
N PHE A 63 -6.98 13.83 2.64
CA PHE A 63 -6.76 14.90 3.61
C PHE A 63 -5.28 15.06 3.97
N LEU A 64 -4.56 13.96 4.20
CA LEU A 64 -3.11 14.01 4.44
C LEU A 64 -2.35 14.54 3.22
N GLN A 65 -2.79 14.20 2.00
CA GLN A 65 -2.24 14.78 0.78
C GLN A 65 -2.47 16.29 0.74
N ALA A 66 -3.69 16.76 1.07
CA ALA A 66 -3.96 18.19 1.16
C ALA A 66 -3.09 18.89 2.22
N MET A 67 -2.80 18.24 3.35
CA MET A 67 -1.88 18.78 4.34
C MET A 67 -0.44 18.86 3.82
N ALA A 68 0.02 17.84 3.09
CA ALA A 68 1.35 17.84 2.46
C ALA A 68 1.49 18.93 1.39
N ASP A 69 0.41 19.20 0.66
CA ASP A 69 0.34 20.22 -0.39
C ASP A 69 0.13 21.65 0.16
N ASP A 70 0.16 21.86 1.48
CA ASP A 70 -0.18 23.12 2.16
C ASP A 70 -1.57 23.67 1.74
N ALA A 71 -2.50 22.79 1.40
CA ALA A 71 -3.83 23.09 0.87
C ALA A 71 -4.93 23.09 1.94
N VAL A 72 -4.59 23.05 3.23
CA VAL A 72 -5.57 23.01 4.32
C VAL A 72 -5.66 24.37 5.00
N LYS A 73 -6.89 24.86 5.19
CA LYS A 73 -7.18 26.10 5.92
C LYS A 73 -8.13 25.88 7.09
N LEU A 74 -8.07 26.80 8.05
CA LEU A 74 -8.93 26.86 9.23
C LEU A 74 -9.74 28.15 9.23
N SER A 75 -11.04 28.05 9.47
CA SER A 75 -11.90 29.19 9.79
C SER A 75 -12.61 28.91 11.11
N GLY A 76 -12.04 29.43 12.21
CA GLY A 76 -12.47 29.07 13.56
C GLY A 76 -12.21 27.59 13.85
N THR A 77 -13.26 26.80 14.04
CA THR A 77 -13.17 25.34 14.24
C THR A 77 -13.33 24.53 12.94
N GLN A 78 -13.67 25.18 11.83
CA GLN A 78 -13.91 24.51 10.56
C GLN A 78 -12.58 24.30 9.81
N VAL A 79 -12.32 23.06 9.42
CA VAL A 79 -11.19 22.67 8.56
C VAL A 79 -11.68 22.59 7.12
N LEU A 80 -10.93 23.17 6.19
CA LEU A 80 -11.26 23.24 4.77
C LEU A 80 -10.06 22.77 3.94
N ILE A 81 -10.32 22.04 2.85
CA ILE A 81 -9.33 21.82 1.79
C ILE A 81 -9.56 22.90 0.74
N VAL A 82 -8.52 23.61 0.33
CA VAL A 82 -8.58 24.67 -0.68
C VAL A 82 -7.66 24.33 -1.85
N ARG A 83 -8.26 24.08 -3.02
CA ARG A 83 -7.54 23.81 -4.28
C ARG A 83 -8.05 24.76 -5.35
N ASP A 84 -7.13 25.40 -6.07
CA ASP A 84 -7.46 26.35 -7.15
C ASP A 84 -8.47 27.43 -6.73
N GLY A 85 -8.38 27.91 -5.48
CA GLY A 85 -9.27 28.91 -4.90
C GLY A 85 -10.66 28.42 -4.50
N LYS A 86 -10.95 27.11 -4.62
CA LYS A 86 -12.21 26.50 -4.20
C LYS A 86 -12.03 25.77 -2.88
N ALA A 87 -12.92 26.04 -1.92
CA ALA A 87 -12.95 25.34 -0.64
C ALA A 87 -13.93 24.16 -0.67
N SER A 88 -13.56 23.08 0.00
CA SER A 88 -14.40 21.91 0.25
C SER A 88 -14.23 21.40 1.67
N ASP A 89 -15.31 20.82 2.20
CA ASP A 89 -15.27 20.12 3.49
C ASP A 89 -14.53 18.77 3.33
N PRO A 90 -13.50 18.48 4.15
CA PRO A 90 -12.72 17.25 4.04
C PRO A 90 -13.48 15.96 4.40
N VAL A 91 -14.58 16.08 5.15
CA VAL A 91 -15.39 14.95 5.62
C VAL A 91 -16.48 14.62 4.61
N SER A 92 -17.26 15.62 4.18
CA SER A 92 -18.36 15.41 3.23
C SER A 92 -17.92 15.45 1.77
N GLY A 93 -16.82 16.17 1.46
CA GLY A 93 -16.39 16.47 0.09
C GLY A 93 -17.20 17.57 -0.59
N GLU A 94 -18.19 18.16 0.10
CA GLU A 94 -19.03 19.21 -0.47
C GLU A 94 -18.25 20.52 -0.64
N SER A 95 -18.53 21.25 -1.71
CA SER A 95 -17.95 22.58 -1.92
C SER A 95 -18.58 23.58 -0.96
N VAL A 96 -17.75 24.40 -0.33
CA VAL A 96 -18.14 25.44 0.61
C VAL A 96 -17.57 26.78 0.13
N ALA A 97 -18.26 27.88 0.43
CA ALA A 97 -17.70 29.20 0.21
C ALA A 97 -16.45 29.38 1.09
N LEU A 98 -15.34 29.86 0.52
CA LEU A 98 -14.12 30.13 1.27
C LEU A 98 -14.34 31.36 2.18
N PRO A 99 -14.27 31.21 3.52
CA PRO A 99 -14.41 32.35 4.42
C PRO A 99 -13.22 33.31 4.30
N ASN A 100 -13.47 34.62 4.41
CA ASN A 100 -12.42 35.64 4.30
C ASN A 100 -11.40 35.57 5.46
N ASN A 101 -11.78 34.99 6.59
CA ASN A 101 -10.95 34.78 7.78
C ASN A 101 -10.30 33.38 7.80
N ALA A 102 -10.27 32.67 6.68
CA ALA A 102 -9.63 31.36 6.59
C ALA A 102 -8.09 31.50 6.59
N GLU A 103 -7.45 30.90 7.59
CA GLU A 103 -6.00 30.93 7.80
C GLU A 103 -5.35 29.60 7.39
N ASP A 104 -4.10 29.64 6.95
CA ASP A 104 -3.39 28.44 6.50
C ASP A 104 -2.98 27.56 7.69
N VAL A 105 -3.14 26.24 7.53
CA VAL A 105 -2.58 25.27 8.48
C VAL A 105 -1.10 25.11 8.18
N ILE A 106 -0.25 25.65 9.05
CA ILE A 106 1.20 25.57 8.88
C ILE A 106 1.73 24.24 9.46
N ASN A 107 2.40 23.47 8.60
CA ASN A 107 3.09 22.24 8.98
C ASN A 107 4.58 22.48 9.13
N ASN A 108 5.12 22.32 10.34
CA ASN A 108 6.56 22.37 10.55
C ASN A 108 7.27 21.15 9.95
N ASN A 109 8.60 21.20 9.87
CA ASN A 109 9.43 20.14 9.27
C ASN A 109 9.23 18.76 9.91
N ARG A 110 8.88 18.70 11.19
CA ARG A 110 8.63 17.43 11.88
C ARG A 110 7.28 16.85 11.43
N MET A 111 6.22 17.64 11.46
CA MET A 111 4.89 17.21 11.02
C MET A 111 4.90 16.79 9.54
N ARG A 112 5.59 17.54 8.67
CA ARG A 112 5.73 17.19 7.24
C ARG A 112 6.34 15.80 7.04
N ARG A 113 7.44 15.46 7.74
CA ARG A 113 8.05 14.12 7.66
C ARG A 113 7.11 13.00 8.10
N GLU A 114 6.31 13.22 9.13
CA GLU A 114 5.34 12.22 9.61
C GLU A 114 4.19 12.04 8.60
N ILE A 115 3.72 13.13 7.99
CA ILE A 115 2.71 13.08 6.91
C ILE A 115 3.28 12.35 5.69
N ASP A 116 4.51 12.65 5.27
CA ASP A 116 5.17 11.98 4.14
C ASP A 116 5.34 10.48 4.41
N ALA A 117 5.73 10.11 5.64
CA ALA A 117 5.84 8.71 6.06
C ALA A 117 4.47 8.01 6.04
N ALA A 118 3.43 8.68 6.53
CA ALA A 118 2.05 8.18 6.49
C ALA A 118 1.54 8.01 5.05
N LEU A 119 1.73 9.00 4.18
CA LEU A 119 1.34 8.92 2.76
C LEU A 119 2.09 7.82 2.02
N SER A 120 3.39 7.66 2.27
CA SER A 120 4.20 6.56 1.73
C SER A 120 3.65 5.20 2.17
N ALA A 121 3.26 5.07 3.45
CA ALA A 121 2.58 3.90 3.95
C ALA A 121 1.24 3.64 3.19
N LEU A 122 0.41 4.67 3.04
CA LEU A 122 -0.90 4.58 2.38
C LEU A 122 -0.85 4.17 0.91
N GLN A 123 0.30 4.28 0.24
CA GLN A 123 0.45 3.84 -1.16
C GLN A 123 0.11 2.35 -1.35
N LEU A 124 0.23 1.51 -0.31
CA LEU A 124 -0.21 0.11 -0.35
C LEU A 124 -1.72 -0.06 -0.55
N LEU A 125 -2.51 0.97 -0.21
CA LEU A 125 -3.96 1.01 -0.35
C LEU A 125 -4.43 1.91 -1.51
N SER A 126 -3.50 2.38 -2.34
CA SER A 126 -3.83 3.27 -3.46
C SER A 126 -4.81 2.62 -4.43
N PRO A 127 -5.77 3.36 -5.01
CA PRO A 127 -6.58 2.85 -6.12
C PRO A 127 -5.75 2.53 -7.37
N ASP A 128 -4.53 3.06 -7.48
CA ASP A 128 -3.60 2.81 -8.58
C ASP A 128 -2.74 1.56 -8.30
N ALA A 129 -2.82 0.57 -9.19
CA ALA A 129 -2.04 -0.65 -9.12
C ALA A 129 -0.52 -0.42 -9.22
N GLU A 130 -0.07 0.58 -9.99
CA GLU A 130 1.37 0.88 -10.11
C GLU A 130 1.93 1.46 -8.82
N LEU A 131 1.17 2.33 -8.14
CA LEU A 131 1.55 2.87 -6.83
C LEU A 131 1.62 1.77 -5.78
N ARG A 132 0.64 0.87 -5.74
CA ARG A 132 0.64 -0.29 -4.84
C ARG A 132 1.82 -1.21 -5.11
N LEU A 133 2.12 -1.50 -6.38
CA LEU A 133 3.29 -2.30 -6.76
C LEU A 133 4.60 -1.68 -6.31
N ARG A 134 4.76 -0.37 -6.51
CA ARG A 134 5.96 0.38 -6.09
C ARG A 134 6.11 0.35 -4.58
N ALA A 135 5.02 0.56 -3.83
CA ALA A 135 5.01 0.49 -2.38
C ALA A 135 5.39 -0.91 -1.88
N ALA A 136 4.80 -1.96 -2.45
CA ALA A 136 5.13 -3.35 -2.11
C ALA A 136 6.62 -3.67 -2.36
N LYS A 137 7.18 -3.25 -3.51
CA LYS A 137 8.61 -3.40 -3.81
C LYS A 137 9.50 -2.64 -2.83
N SER A 138 9.09 -1.43 -2.41
CA SER A 138 9.82 -0.66 -1.41
C SER A 138 9.87 -1.38 -0.06
N VAL A 139 8.74 -1.95 0.38
CA VAL A 139 8.68 -2.73 1.64
C VAL A 139 9.47 -4.03 1.54
N LEU A 140 9.47 -4.69 0.39
CA LEU A 140 10.32 -5.87 0.15
C LEU A 140 11.80 -5.53 0.27
N LYS A 141 12.23 -4.40 -0.27
CA LYS A 141 13.64 -3.95 -0.24
C LYS A 141 14.07 -3.54 1.17
N GLU A 142 13.23 -2.81 1.88
CA GLU A 142 13.48 -2.32 3.24
C GLU A 142 12.31 -2.74 4.16
N PRO A 143 12.37 -3.96 4.73
CA PRO A 143 11.28 -4.50 5.53
C PRO A 143 11.10 -3.71 6.82
N ASP A 144 9.88 -3.20 7.03
CA ASP A 144 9.49 -2.41 8.18
C ASP A 144 8.32 -3.09 8.91
N PRO A 145 8.52 -3.62 10.13
CA PRO A 145 7.47 -4.26 10.92
C PRO A 145 6.26 -3.37 11.19
N THR A 146 6.44 -2.04 11.24
CA THR A 146 5.34 -1.10 11.50
C THR A 146 4.30 -1.10 10.36
N LYS A 147 4.69 -1.52 9.15
CA LYS A 147 3.81 -1.59 7.97
C LYS A 147 3.04 -2.90 7.85
N LEU A 148 3.31 -3.89 8.71
CA LEU A 148 2.77 -5.25 8.57
C LEU A 148 1.24 -5.28 8.55
N ASN A 149 0.59 -4.58 9.48
CA ASN A 149 -0.88 -4.57 9.58
C ASN A 149 -1.53 -3.99 8.32
N MET A 150 -1.03 -2.85 7.85
CA MET A 150 -1.54 -2.20 6.63
C MET A 150 -1.25 -3.02 5.38
N LEU A 151 -0.09 -3.68 5.29
CA LEU A 151 0.20 -4.61 4.21
C LEU A 151 -0.75 -5.82 4.20
N GLN A 152 -1.12 -6.34 5.36
CA GLN A 152 -2.11 -7.42 5.47
C GLN A 152 -3.52 -6.97 5.06
N GLN A 153 -3.91 -5.75 5.43
CA GLN A 153 -5.15 -5.15 4.97
C GLN A 153 -5.15 -5.00 3.44
N ALA A 154 -4.08 -4.45 2.87
CA ALA A 154 -3.92 -4.31 1.42
C ALA A 154 -4.01 -5.67 0.69
N LEU A 155 -3.32 -6.69 1.20
CA LEU A 155 -3.37 -8.06 0.66
C LEU A 155 -4.77 -8.67 0.66
N THR A 156 -5.61 -8.30 1.62
CA THR A 156 -6.98 -8.80 1.72
C THR A 156 -7.89 -8.19 0.65
N ALA A 157 -7.64 -6.92 0.28
CA ALA A 157 -8.38 -6.21 -0.75
C ALA A 157 -7.78 -6.33 -2.16
N GLU A 158 -6.56 -6.87 -2.29
CA GLU A 158 -5.83 -6.92 -3.55
C GLU A 158 -6.44 -7.90 -4.56
N SER A 159 -6.72 -7.38 -5.76
CA SER A 159 -7.26 -8.13 -6.90
C SER A 159 -6.24 -8.34 -8.02
N ASP A 160 -5.23 -7.47 -8.13
CA ASP A 160 -4.17 -7.60 -9.13
C ASP A 160 -3.16 -8.67 -8.68
N SER A 161 -3.01 -9.73 -9.49
CA SER A 161 -2.15 -10.86 -9.15
C SER A 161 -0.66 -10.51 -9.09
N GLY A 162 -0.22 -9.55 -9.90
CA GLY A 162 1.16 -9.09 -9.92
C GLY A 162 1.49 -8.30 -8.66
N VAL A 163 0.62 -7.35 -8.30
CA VAL A 163 0.75 -6.58 -7.06
C VAL A 163 0.67 -7.50 -5.85
N LYS A 164 -0.29 -8.44 -5.82
CA LYS A 164 -0.47 -9.41 -4.74
C LYS A 164 0.80 -10.21 -4.48
N THR A 165 1.47 -10.67 -5.54
CA THR A 165 2.73 -11.42 -5.43
C THR A 165 3.81 -10.59 -4.72
N PHE A 166 3.98 -9.32 -5.11
CA PHE A 166 4.96 -8.44 -4.45
C PHE A 166 4.57 -8.08 -3.01
N MET A 167 3.28 -7.93 -2.71
CA MET A 167 2.82 -7.71 -1.35
C MET A 167 3.05 -8.94 -0.46
N GLU A 168 2.88 -10.16 -0.99
CA GLU A 168 3.18 -11.40 -0.28
C GLU A 168 4.69 -11.54 0.01
N LEU A 169 5.53 -11.20 -0.98
CA LEU A 169 6.99 -11.14 -0.81
C LEU A 169 7.38 -10.10 0.24
N ALA A 170 6.82 -8.90 0.19
CA ALA A 170 7.05 -7.85 1.18
C ALA A 170 6.66 -8.30 2.59
N ARG A 171 5.53 -9.01 2.72
CA ARG A 171 5.08 -9.56 4.01
C ARG A 171 6.05 -10.62 4.51
N ALA A 172 6.50 -11.51 3.64
CA ALA A 172 7.52 -12.50 3.99
C ALA A 172 8.84 -11.83 4.41
N ALA A 173 9.24 -10.75 3.75
CA ALA A 173 10.45 -10.01 4.12
C ALA A 173 10.37 -9.45 5.56
N ILE A 174 9.20 -8.92 5.96
CA ILE A 174 8.95 -8.49 7.35
C ILE A 174 8.97 -9.69 8.31
N LEU A 175 8.21 -10.74 7.99
CA LEU A 175 8.04 -11.93 8.84
C LEU A 175 9.28 -12.82 8.92
N LEU A 176 10.29 -12.60 8.08
CA LEU A 176 11.58 -13.26 8.16
C LEU A 176 12.27 -13.02 9.52
N ASN A 177 11.96 -11.90 10.17
CA ASN A 177 12.46 -11.53 11.50
C ASN A 177 11.43 -11.73 12.62
N SER A 178 10.36 -12.49 12.38
CA SER A 178 9.36 -12.82 13.41
C SER A 178 9.97 -13.63 14.55
N ASP A 179 9.43 -13.51 15.76
CA ASP A 179 9.79 -14.35 16.90
C ASP A 179 9.42 -15.83 16.69
N LYS A 180 8.46 -16.12 15.81
CA LYS A 180 7.97 -17.48 15.55
C LYS A 180 8.75 -18.17 14.43
N ALA A 181 9.32 -19.34 14.72
CA ALA A 181 10.10 -20.12 13.76
C ALA A 181 9.30 -20.49 12.49
N ASP A 182 8.02 -20.86 12.64
CA ASP A 182 7.17 -21.23 11.50
C ASP A 182 6.94 -20.07 10.52
N GLU A 183 6.78 -18.84 11.03
CA GLU A 183 6.64 -17.65 10.20
C GLU A 183 7.94 -17.36 9.44
N ARG A 184 9.08 -17.49 10.10
CA ARG A 184 10.40 -17.32 9.47
C ARG A 184 10.67 -18.39 8.41
N LEU A 185 10.32 -19.64 8.67
CA LEU A 185 10.46 -20.75 7.73
C LEU A 185 9.63 -20.50 6.46
N ALA A 186 8.34 -20.19 6.63
CA ALA A 186 7.44 -19.90 5.52
C ALA A 186 7.93 -18.70 4.71
N SER A 187 8.42 -17.67 5.40
CA SER A 187 8.98 -16.47 4.77
C SER A 187 10.23 -16.77 3.96
N ALA A 188 11.17 -17.53 4.51
CA ALA A 188 12.39 -17.93 3.80
C ALA A 188 12.07 -18.72 2.53
N LYS A 189 11.07 -19.61 2.56
CA LYS A 189 10.60 -20.35 1.39
C LYS A 189 9.99 -19.42 0.33
N LEU A 190 9.13 -18.49 0.74
CA LEU A 190 8.44 -17.58 -0.18
C LEU A 190 9.42 -16.61 -0.86
N LEU A 191 10.38 -16.06 -0.10
CA LEU A 191 11.39 -15.13 -0.63
C LEU A 191 12.31 -15.75 -1.70
N ALA A 192 12.50 -17.08 -1.69
CA ALA A 192 13.22 -17.78 -2.75
C ALA A 192 12.64 -17.51 -4.15
N GLY A 193 11.32 -17.25 -4.22
CA GLY A 193 10.62 -16.93 -5.46
C GLY A 193 10.95 -15.56 -6.04
N SER A 194 11.45 -14.60 -5.24
CA SER A 194 11.80 -13.27 -5.75
C SER A 194 13.04 -13.28 -6.64
N GLN A 195 14.01 -14.14 -6.35
CA GLN A 195 15.25 -14.28 -7.12
C GLN A 195 16.02 -12.96 -7.33
N THR A 196 16.03 -12.06 -6.34
CA THR A 196 16.75 -10.78 -6.42
C THR A 196 17.94 -10.71 -5.45
N PRO A 197 18.97 -9.88 -5.75
CA PRO A 197 20.06 -9.61 -4.81
C PRO A 197 19.59 -9.08 -3.45
N ASP A 198 18.55 -8.24 -3.42
CA ASP A 198 17.97 -7.71 -2.18
C ASP A 198 17.43 -8.84 -1.29
N THR A 199 16.68 -9.81 -1.86
CA THR A 199 16.21 -10.97 -1.09
C THR A 199 17.34 -11.89 -0.66
N GLN A 200 18.42 -12.02 -1.44
CA GLN A 200 19.61 -12.75 -1.04
C GLN A 200 20.27 -12.11 0.19
N LEU A 201 20.38 -10.77 0.21
CA LEU A 201 20.93 -10.04 1.34
C LEU A 201 20.11 -10.27 2.61
N LEU A 202 18.77 -10.14 2.54
CA LEU A 202 17.88 -10.37 3.67
C LEU A 202 18.01 -11.79 4.24
N LEU A 203 18.06 -12.79 3.36
CA LEU A 203 18.23 -14.19 3.76
C LEU A 203 19.60 -14.44 4.41
N ASN A 204 20.69 -13.86 3.89
CA ASN A 204 22.02 -13.97 4.48
C ASN A 204 22.10 -13.32 5.87
N GLN A 205 21.48 -12.15 6.03
CA GLN A 205 21.38 -11.47 7.33
C GLN A 205 20.64 -12.36 8.33
N ARG A 206 19.47 -12.90 7.95
CA ARG A 206 18.74 -13.80 8.84
C ARG A 206 19.49 -15.09 9.13
N PHE A 207 20.15 -15.70 8.15
CA PHE A 207 20.94 -16.93 8.32
C PHE A 207 22.02 -16.81 9.40
N SER A 208 22.60 -15.61 9.53
CA SER A 208 23.66 -15.31 10.49
C SER A 208 23.16 -15.22 11.94
N GLN A 209 21.85 -15.04 12.13
CA GLN A 209 21.19 -14.83 13.42
C GLN A 209 20.13 -15.91 13.73
N GLU A 210 20.03 -16.93 12.89
CA GLU A 210 19.02 -17.99 13.05
C GLU A 210 19.60 -19.17 13.82
N ASP A 211 18.93 -19.52 14.92
CA ASP A 211 19.29 -20.64 15.77
C ASP A 211 18.49 -21.90 15.43
N ASP A 212 17.27 -21.76 14.89
CA ASP A 212 16.44 -22.90 14.54
C ASP A 212 17.01 -23.65 13.34
N LYS A 213 17.33 -24.94 13.55
CA LYS A 213 17.99 -25.78 12.53
C LYS A 213 17.15 -25.94 11.26
N GLN A 214 15.84 -26.03 11.39
CA GLN A 214 14.93 -26.22 10.26
C GLN A 214 14.83 -24.93 9.45
N VAL A 215 14.71 -23.78 10.13
CA VAL A 215 14.72 -22.47 9.48
C VAL A 215 16.07 -22.22 8.78
N ARG A 216 17.20 -22.53 9.42
CA ARG A 216 18.53 -22.41 8.78
C ARG A 216 18.64 -23.23 7.50
N ALA A 217 18.20 -24.48 7.52
CA ALA A 217 18.22 -25.36 6.35
C ALA A 217 17.33 -24.83 5.21
N GLN A 218 16.15 -24.29 5.55
CA GLN A 218 15.28 -23.65 4.57
C GLN A 218 15.91 -22.38 3.98
N ILE A 219 16.51 -21.51 4.80
CA ILE A 219 17.20 -20.31 4.31
C ILE A 219 18.35 -20.69 3.36
N GLN A 220 19.15 -21.69 3.71
CA GLN A 220 20.23 -22.17 2.83
C GLN A 220 19.68 -22.68 1.49
N THR A 221 18.58 -23.43 1.52
CA THR A 221 17.90 -23.91 0.31
C THR A 221 17.43 -22.74 -0.57
N SER A 222 16.81 -21.73 0.05
CA SER A 222 16.36 -20.52 -0.64
C SER A 222 17.52 -19.73 -1.25
N LEU A 223 18.62 -19.59 -0.52
CA LEU A 223 19.83 -18.92 -1.03
C LEU A 223 20.44 -19.65 -2.24
N LEU A 224 20.46 -20.98 -2.23
CA LEU A 224 20.94 -21.77 -3.37
C LEU A 224 20.04 -21.58 -4.61
N ALA A 225 18.71 -21.57 -4.42
CA ALA A 225 17.77 -21.33 -5.50
C ALA A 225 17.96 -19.94 -6.14
N ILE A 226 18.15 -18.90 -5.32
CA ILE A 226 18.39 -17.54 -5.81
C ILE A 226 19.71 -17.45 -6.57
N GLN A 227 20.80 -18.00 -6.03
CA GLN A 227 22.11 -17.99 -6.69
C GLN A 227 22.09 -18.73 -8.04
N ALA A 228 21.38 -19.86 -8.12
CA ALA A 228 21.21 -20.58 -9.37
C ALA A 228 20.49 -19.71 -10.41
N ALA A 229 19.40 -19.04 -10.03
CA ALA A 229 18.66 -18.15 -10.93
C ALA A 229 19.50 -16.95 -11.42
N LEU A 230 20.21 -16.28 -10.52
CA LEU A 230 21.05 -15.12 -10.85
C LEU A 230 22.21 -15.51 -11.79
N SER A 231 22.90 -16.62 -11.52
CA SER A 231 24.01 -17.08 -12.35
C SER A 231 23.58 -17.52 -13.76
N TRP A 232 22.37 -18.05 -13.92
CA TRP A 232 21.81 -18.34 -15.24
C TRP A 232 21.52 -17.07 -16.04
N GLY A 233 21.03 -16.02 -15.39
CA GLY A 233 20.79 -14.71 -16.03
C GLY A 233 22.08 -14.08 -16.59
N GLU A 234 23.17 -14.10 -15.83
CA GLU A 234 24.47 -13.59 -16.26
C GLU A 234 25.03 -14.35 -17.48
N ARG A 235 24.89 -15.68 -17.49
CA ARG A 235 25.33 -16.54 -18.61
C ARG A 235 24.58 -16.26 -19.91
N LEU A 236 23.27 -16.00 -19.84
CA LEU A 236 22.50 -15.62 -21.03
C LEU A 236 22.90 -14.22 -21.55
N GLY A 237 23.12 -13.26 -20.64
CA GLY A 237 23.57 -11.92 -21.02
C GLY A 237 24.95 -11.91 -21.71
N THR A 238 25.89 -12.71 -21.21
CA THR A 238 27.22 -12.85 -21.80
C THR A 238 27.21 -13.54 -23.16
N LEU A 239 26.37 -14.55 -23.36
CA LEU A 239 26.22 -15.19 -24.68
C LEU A 239 25.64 -14.23 -25.72
N PHE A 240 24.62 -13.43 -25.36
CA PHE A 240 24.00 -12.49 -26.29
C PHE A 240 24.96 -11.36 -26.70
N THR A 241 25.71 -10.80 -25.75
CA THR A 241 26.73 -9.77 -26.04
C THR A 241 27.88 -10.33 -26.86
N GLY A 242 28.35 -11.55 -26.57
CA GLY A 242 29.40 -12.22 -27.35
C GLY A 242 28.99 -12.49 -28.80
N VAL A 243 27.76 -12.97 -29.03
CA VAL A 243 27.23 -13.18 -30.40
C VAL A 243 27.02 -11.84 -31.12
N SER A 244 26.50 -10.82 -30.44
CA SER A 244 26.27 -9.49 -31.02
C SER A 244 27.58 -8.81 -31.45
N LEU A 245 28.59 -8.79 -30.58
CA LEU A 245 29.90 -8.21 -30.89
C LEU A 245 30.61 -9.01 -31.99
N GLY A 246 30.54 -10.34 -31.95
CA GLY A 246 31.07 -11.21 -33.00
C GLY A 246 30.44 -10.95 -34.37
N SER A 247 29.12 -10.71 -34.42
CA SER A 247 28.41 -10.39 -35.66
C SER A 247 28.79 -9.03 -36.23
N ILE A 248 29.01 -8.02 -35.39
CA ILE A 248 29.46 -6.69 -35.84
C ILE A 248 30.89 -6.77 -36.39
N LEU A 249 31.79 -7.46 -35.71
CA LEU A 249 33.17 -7.64 -36.18
C LEU A 249 33.22 -8.40 -37.51
N LEU A 250 32.34 -9.37 -37.72
CA LEU A 250 32.25 -10.12 -38.99
C LEU A 250 31.70 -9.25 -40.13
N LEU A 251 30.79 -8.32 -39.85
CA LEU A 251 30.31 -7.32 -40.80
C LEU A 251 31.36 -6.25 -41.14
N VAL A 252 32.20 -5.85 -40.18
CA VAL A 252 33.30 -4.90 -40.41
C VAL A 252 34.45 -5.54 -41.19
N ALA A 253 34.59 -6.85 -41.14
CA ALA A 253 35.63 -7.60 -41.85
C ALA A 253 35.30 -7.94 -43.32
N LEU A 254 34.11 -7.58 -43.82
CA LEU A 254 33.68 -7.77 -45.20
C LEU A 254 33.66 -6.44 -45.97
#